data_AF-A0A2W7KUM1-F1
#
_entry.id   AF-A0A2W7KUM1-F1
#
_cell.length_a   1.000
_cell.length_b   1.000
_cell.length_c   1.000
_cell.angle_alpha   90.00
_cell.angle_beta   90.00
_cell.angle_gamma   90.00
#
_symmetry.space_group_name_H-M   'P 1'
#
loop_
_entity.id
_entity.type
_entity.pdbx_description
1 polymer ?
#
loop_
_entity_poly.entity_id
_entity_poly.type
_entity_poly.pdbx_seq_one_letter_code
_entity_poly.pdbx_strand_id
1 'polypeptide(L)' 'MREAFDPRQALDSHLATEHFLRFAEQADALLVEPLQLIFLDPLHR' A
#
# COMPACT_ATOMS: atom_id res chain seq x y z
N MET A 1 8.28 -1.95 -1.87
CA MET A 1 8.09 -0.51 -1.55
C MET A 1 7.97 -0.36 -0.04
N ARG A 2 8.44 0.74 0.55
CA ARG A 2 8.21 1.05 1.97
C ARG A 2 7.81 2.50 2.09
N GLU A 3 6.60 2.74 2.58
CA GLU A 3 6.01 4.06 2.75
C GLU A 3 5.61 4.25 4.22
N ALA A 4 5.59 5.50 4.66
CA ALA A 4 5.15 5.89 5.99
C ALA A 4 4.04 6.93 5.85
N PHE A 5 2.96 6.73 6.59
CA PHE A 5 1.79 7.60 6.56
C PHE A 5 1.47 8.06 7.99
N ASP A 6 1.22 9.35 8.14
CA ASP A 6 0.71 9.96 9.35
C ASP A 6 -0.33 11.02 8.94
N PRO A 7 -1.61 10.89 9.33
CA PRO A 7 -2.23 9.84 10.15
C PRO A 7 -2.65 8.61 9.32
N ARG A 8 -3.22 7.58 9.98
CA ARG A 8 -3.78 6.38 9.29
C ARG A 8 -4.74 6.72 8.14
N GLN A 9 -5.51 7.80 8.26
CA GLN A 9 -6.42 8.23 7.19
C GLN A 9 -5.70 8.59 5.88
N ALA A 10 -4.42 8.99 5.94
CA ALA A 10 -3.62 9.24 4.74
C ALA A 10 -3.30 7.94 3.99
N LEU A 11 -3.06 6.84 4.72
CA LEU A 11 -2.90 5.51 4.13
C LEU A 11 -4.20 5.05 3.46
N ASP A 12 -5.34 5.18 4.15
CA ASP A 12 -6.64 4.78 3.58
C ASP A 12 -6.95 5.56 2.28
N SER A 13 -6.68 6.87 2.31
CA SER A 13 -6.86 7.74 1.14
C SER A 13 -5.93 7.36 -0.01
N HIS A 14 -4.67 7.00 0.29
CA HIS A 14 -3.70 6.53 -0.70
C HIS A 14 -4.17 5.24 -1.40
N LEU A 15 -4.62 4.26 -0.61
CA LEU A 15 -5.11 2.97 -1.13
C LEU A 15 -6.36 3.12 -2.01
N ALA A 16 -7.15 4.17 -1.79
CA ALA A 16 -8.35 4.47 -2.59
C ALA A 16 -8.06 5.27 -3.89
N THR A 17 -6.81 5.70 -4.12
CA THR A 17 -6.47 6.47 -5.33
C THR A 17 -6.49 5.60 -6.58
N GLU A 18 -6.91 6.18 -7.72
CA GLU A 18 -6.83 5.50 -9.02
C GLU A 18 -5.41 5.01 -9.32
N HIS A 19 -4.39 5.80 -8.94
CA HIS A 19 -3.00 5.43 -9.10
C HIS A 19 -2.67 4.11 -8.37
N PHE A 20 -3.06 3.98 -7.10
CA PHE A 20 -2.82 2.77 -6.34
C PHE A 20 -3.59 1.56 -6.89
N LEU A 21 -4.84 1.77 -7.30
CA LEU A 21 -5.65 0.70 -7.89
C LEU A 21 -5.03 0.15 -9.19
N ARG A 22 -4.57 1.03 -10.09
CA ARG A 22 -3.89 0.61 -11.32
C ARG A 22 -2.56 -0.05 -11.05
N PHE A 23 -1.83 0.39 -10.03
CA PHE A 23 -0.63 -0.29 -9.56
C PHE A 23 -0.94 -1.71 -9.08
N ALA A 24 -1.99 -1.90 -8.28
CA ALA A 24 -2.39 -3.20 -7.76
C ALA A 24 -2.78 -4.17 -8.90
N GLU A 25 -3.56 -3.71 -9.88
CA GLU A 25 -3.91 -4.50 -11.07
C GLU A 25 -2.68 -4.93 -11.88
N GLN A 26 -1.70 -4.04 -12.05
CA GLN A 26 -0.46 -4.36 -12.74
C GLN A 26 0.39 -5.35 -11.95
N ALA A 27 0.45 -5.20 -10.62
CA ALA A 27 1.18 -6.11 -9.76
C ALA A 27 0.59 -7.53 -9.84
N ASP A 28 -0.73 -7.68 -9.82
CA ASP A 28 -1.40 -8.97 -9.95
C ASP A 28 -1.11 -9.67 -11.28
N ALA A 29 -0.93 -8.92 -12.37
CA ALA A 29 -0.56 -9.49 -13.67
C ALA A 29 0.92 -9.91 -13.78
N LEU A 30 1.80 -9.35 -12.95
CA LEU A 30 3.25 -9.51 -13.06
C LEU A 30 3.85 -10.43 -11.99
N LEU A 31 3.23 -10.51 -10.82
CA LEU A 31 3.76 -11.27 -9.70
C LEU A 31 3.31 -12.74 -9.79
N VAL A 32 4.21 -13.65 -9.41
CA VAL A 32 3.91 -15.09 -9.30
C VAL A 32 2.97 -15.36 -8.12
N GLU A 33 3.06 -14.54 -7.07
CA GLU A 33 2.21 -14.58 -5.90
C GLU A 33 1.45 -13.26 -5.74
N PRO A 34 0.22 -13.24 -5.18
CA PRO A 34 -0.56 -12.02 -5.03
C PRO A 34 0.14 -10.95 -4.22
N LEU A 35 -0.09 -9.68 -4.55
CA LEU A 35 0.49 -8.54 -3.83
C LEU A 35 0.17 -8.61 -2.32
N GLN A 36 1.22 -8.60 -1.49
CA GLN A 36 1.10 -8.59 -0.04
C GLN A 36 1.36 -7.19 0.52
N LEU A 37 0.43 -6.69 1.33
CA LEU A 37 0.60 -5.44 2.09
C LEU A 37 0.87 -5.76 3.55
N ILE A 38 2.05 -5.38 4.03
CA ILE A 38 2.46 -5.58 5.43
C ILE A 38 2.43 -4.23 6.14
N PHE A 39 1.51 -4.08 7.10
CA PHE A 39 1.40 -2.89 7.91
C PHE A 39 2.34 -2.99 9.11
N LEU A 40 3.19 -1.99 9.27
CA LEU A 40 4.10 -1.88 10.40
C LEU A 40 3.61 -0.77 11.32
N ASP A 41 3.54 -1.05 12.62
CA ASP A 41 3.37 0.03 13.59
C ASP A 41 4.64 0.87 13.61
N PRO A 42 4.54 2.21 13.47
CA PRO A 42 5.68 3.07 13.72
C PRO A 42 6.07 2.88 15.19
N LEU A 43 7.29 2.44 15.44
CA LEU A 43 7.84 2.38 16.80
C LEU A 43 7.71 3.77 17.42
N HIS A 44 6.80 3.92 18.39
CA HIS A 44 6.75 5.08 19.27
C HIS A 44 8.11 5.18 19.96
N ARG A 45 8.88 6.23 19.65
CA ARG A 45 10.15 6.53 20.31
C ARG A 45 9.92 7.47 21.48
#